data_AF-A0A543DJ51-F1
#
_entry.id   AF-A0A543DJ51-F1
#
_cell.length_a   1.000
_cell.length_b   1.000
_cell.length_c   1.000
_cell.angle_alpha   90.00
_cell.angle_beta   90.00
_cell.angle_gamma   90.00
#
_symmetry.space_group_name_H-M   'P 1'
#
loop_
_entity.id
_entity.type
_entity.pdbx_description
1 polymer ?
#
loop_
_entity_poly.entity_id
_entity_poly.type
_entity_poly.pdbx_seq_one_letter_code
_entity_poly.pdbx_strand_id
1 'polypeptide(L)' 'MGLLTGLLGLPLAPVRGVLWLAEQIHDHAEEQYYDPVRIRSHLERVDEARRAGEVSEEEAAELENALLQRLMVRRQQ' A
#
# COMPACT_ATOMS: atom_id res chain seq x y z
N MET A 1 -9.22 -29.48 12.67
CA MET A 1 -9.45 -30.29 11.46
C MET A 1 -8.60 -31.55 11.57
N GLY A 2 -9.18 -32.74 11.42
CA GLY A 2 -8.47 -34.01 11.59
C GLY A 2 -7.52 -34.34 10.43
N LEU A 3 -6.62 -35.30 10.64
CA LEU A 3 -5.63 -35.75 9.64
C LEU A 3 -6.25 -36.11 8.29
N LEU A 4 -7.43 -36.74 8.30
CA LEU A 4 -8.16 -37.13 7.08
C LEU A 4 -8.62 -35.91 6.25
N THR A 5 -9.11 -34.86 6.91
CA THR A 5 -9.53 -33.63 6.24
C THR A 5 -8.33 -32.85 5.69
N GLY A 6 -7.19 -32.90 6.38
CA GLY A 6 -5.92 -32.37 5.88
C GLY A 6 -5.43 -33.09 4.61
N LEU A 7 -5.50 -34.42 4.60
CA LEU A 7 -5.05 -35.24 3.46
C LEU A 7 -5.88 -35.01 2.20
N LEU A 8 -7.22 -34.97 2.33
CA LEU A 8 -8.13 -34.63 1.23
C LEU A 8 -7.95 -33.18 0.73
N GLY A 9 -7.44 -32.31 1.59
CA GLY A 9 -7.11 -30.94 1.25
C GLY A 9 -5.77 -30.77 0.54
N LEU A 10 -4.88 -31.78 0.53
CA LEU A 10 -3.52 -31.66 -0.03
C LEU A 10 -3.50 -31.27 -1.52
N PRO A 11 -4.38 -31.78 -2.41
CA PRO A 11 -4.40 -31.32 -3.80
C PRO A 11 -4.68 -29.82 -3.96
N LEU A 12 -5.36 -29.20 -2.98
CA LEU A 12 -5.64 -27.76 -2.95
C LEU A 12 -4.55 -26.95 -2.22
N ALA A 13 -3.50 -27.60 -1.70
CA ALA A 13 -2.40 -26.89 -1.04
C ALA A 13 -1.73 -25.81 -1.92
N PRO A 14 -1.53 -26.00 -3.25
CA PRO A 14 -0.98 -24.94 -4.10
C PRO A 14 -1.83 -23.67 -4.12
N VAL A 15 -3.16 -23.81 -4.18
CA VAL A 15 -4.09 -22.66 -4.16
C VAL A 15 -3.98 -21.90 -2.84
N ARG A 16 -3.90 -22.62 -1.71
CA ARG A 16 -3.68 -22.00 -0.39
C ARG A 16 -2.33 -21.27 -0.32
N GLY A 17 -1.30 -21.80 -0.97
CA GLY A 17 0.01 -21.14 -1.06
C GLY A 17 -0.05 -19.80 -1.80
N VAL A 18 -0.79 -19.74 -2.91
CA VAL A 18 -0.99 -18.48 -3.65
C VAL A 18 -1.78 -17.47 -2.83
N LEU A 19 -2.84 -17.89 -2.14
CA LEU A 19 -3.62 -17.01 -1.26
C LEU A 19 -2.76 -16.44 -0.12
N TRP A 20 -1.99 -17.29 0.56
CA TRP A 20 -1.06 -16.86 1.59
C TRP A 20 -0.05 -15.83 1.06
N LEU A 21 0.52 -16.06 -0.13
CA LEU A 21 1.44 -15.12 -0.73
C LEU A 21 0.76 -13.78 -1.08
N ALA A 22 -0.47 -13.84 -1.60
CA ALA A 22 -1.25 -12.64 -1.92
C ALA A 22 -1.54 -11.80 -0.67
N GLU A 23 -1.90 -12.44 0.45
CA GLU A 23 -2.05 -11.79 1.75
C GLU A 23 -0.75 -11.12 2.20
N GLN A 24 0.38 -11.82 2.13
CA GLN A 24 1.68 -11.23 2.50
C GLN A 24 2.07 -10.04 1.61
N ILE A 25 1.82 -10.12 0.30
CA ILE A 25 2.06 -9.00 -0.61
C ILE A 25 1.14 -7.83 -0.25
N HIS A 26 -0.13 -8.10 0.05
CA HIS A 26 -1.10 -7.09 0.43
C HIS A 26 -0.69 -6.36 1.71
N ASP A 27 -0.38 -7.10 2.77
CA ASP A 27 0.05 -6.55 4.06
C ASP A 27 1.27 -5.65 3.89
N HIS A 28 2.27 -6.12 3.13
CA HIS A 28 3.49 -5.35 2.90
C HIS A 28 3.25 -4.13 2.01
N ALA A 29 2.37 -4.24 1.00
CA ALA A 29 1.97 -3.12 0.17
C ALA A 29 1.26 -2.04 0.99
N GLU A 30 0.36 -2.41 1.91
CA GLU A 30 -0.30 -1.46 2.81
C GLU A 30 0.71 -0.76 3.73
N GLU A 31 1.62 -1.52 4.34
CA GLU A 31 2.66 -0.96 5.20
C GLU A 31 3.50 0.11 4.49
N GLN A 32 3.91 -0.18 3.24
CA GLN A 32 4.67 0.77 2.42
C GLN A 32 3.82 1.95 1.94
N TYR A 33 2.57 1.70 1.53
CA TYR A 33 1.68 2.72 0.98
C TYR A 33 1.28 3.77 2.02
N TYR A 34 1.12 3.36 3.28
CA TYR A 34 0.79 4.23 4.40
C TYR A 34 2.03 4.67 5.22
N ASP A 35 3.26 4.37 4.80
CA ASP A 35 4.49 4.79 5.50
C ASP A 35 4.61 6.32 5.59
N PRO A 36 4.57 6.93 6.80
CA PRO A 36 4.65 8.37 6.94
C PRO A 36 5.98 8.95 6.46
N VAL A 37 7.08 8.20 6.52
CA VAL A 37 8.38 8.65 6.02
C VAL A 37 8.35 8.73 4.50
N ARG A 38 7.81 7.73 3.83
CA ARG A 38 7.64 7.74 2.37
C ARG A 38 6.63 8.78 1.90
N ILE A 39 5.54 8.98 2.62
CA ILE A 39 4.57 9.99 2.24
C ILE A 39 5.19 11.40 2.33
N ARG A 40 5.95 11.69 3.39
CA ARG A 40 6.68 12.96 3.51
C ARG A 40 7.68 13.17 2.36
N SER A 41 8.45 12.15 1.99
CA SER A 41 9.38 12.26 0.86
C SER A 41 8.69 12.35 -0.50
N HIS A 42 7.45 11.86 -0.64
CA HIS A 42 6.63 12.13 -1.83
C HIS A 42 6.14 13.58 -1.85
N LEU A 43 5.70 14.13 -0.71
CA LEU A 43 5.28 15.54 -0.62
C LEU A 43 6.43 16.49 -1.01
N GLU A 44 7.65 16.22 -0.52
CA GLU A 44 8.85 17.00 -0.89
C GLU A 44 9.13 16.97 -2.40
N ARG A 45 8.90 15.83 -3.05
CA ARG A 45 9.05 15.70 -4.51
C ARG A 45 7.98 16.44 -5.29
N VAL A 46 6.74 16.44 -4.82
CA VAL A 46 5.66 17.22 -5.43
C VAL A 46 5.96 18.71 -5.33
N ASP A 47 6.43 19.18 -4.17
CA ASP A 47 6.84 20.58 -3.99
C ASP A 47 8.00 20.98 -4.90
N GLU A 48 9.02 20.13 -5.04
CA GLU A 48 10.12 20.37 -5.97
C GLU A 48 9.64 20.44 -7.43
N ALA A 49 8.81 19.49 -7.86
CA ALA A 49 8.25 19.46 -9.20
C ALA A 49 7.40 20.70 -9.51
N ARG A 50 6.61 21.17 -8.53
CA ARG A 50 5.87 22.43 -8.62
C ARG A 50 6.82 23.63 -8.75
N ARG A 51 7.85 23.73 -7.91
CA ARG A 51 8.85 24.82 -7.98
C ARG A 51 9.62 24.82 -9.30
N ALA A 52 9.85 23.65 -9.89
CA ALA A 52 10.45 23.50 -11.20
C ALA A 52 9.48 23.79 -12.37
N GLY A 53 8.18 23.95 -12.10
CA GLY A 53 7.14 24.15 -13.09
C GLY A 53 6.80 22.89 -13.91
N GLU A 54 7.18 21.71 -13.42
CA GLU A 54 6.89 20.41 -14.06
C GLU A 54 5.45 19.94 -13.81
N VAL A 55 4.84 20.43 -12.72
CA VAL A 55 3.48 20.14 -12.29
C VAL A 55 2.77 21.46 -12.04
N SER A 56 1.50 21.56 -12.47
CA SER A 56 0.69 22.77 -12.22
C SER A 56 0.30 22.91 -10.75
N GLU A 57 -0.05 24.12 -10.31
CA GLU A 57 -0.53 24.35 -8.92
C GLU A 57 -1.74 23.47 -8.57
N GLU A 58 -2.71 23.35 -9.50
CA GLU A 58 -3.92 22.54 -9.29
C GLU A 58 -3.56 21.05 -9.15
N GLU A 59 -2.71 20.54 -10.04
CA GLU A 59 -2.27 19.14 -10.02
C GLU A 59 -1.41 18.81 -8.79
N ALA A 60 -0.53 19.74 -8.38
CA ALA A 60 0.24 19.60 -7.15
C ALA A 60 -0.68 19.53 -5.92
N ALA A 61 -1.70 20.39 -5.85
CA ALA A 61 -2.67 20.39 -4.75
C ALA A 61 -3.47 19.07 -4.68
N GLU A 62 -3.87 18.51 -5.83
CA GLU A 62 -4.54 17.20 -5.87
C GLU A 62 -3.63 16.06 -5.36
N LEU A 63 -2.38 16.03 -5.81
CA LEU A 63 -1.39 15.03 -5.40
C LEU A 63 -1.08 15.15 -3.90
N GLU A 64 -0.84 16.35 -3.40
CA GLU A 64 -0.60 16.63 -1.99
C GLU A 64 -1.80 16.22 -1.13
N ASN A 65 -3.02 16.55 -1.54
CA ASN A 65 -4.24 16.17 -0.82
C ASN A 65 -4.38 14.64 -0.75
N ALA A 66 -4.14 13.93 -1.85
CA ALA A 66 -4.18 12.46 -1.87
C ALA A 66 -3.14 11.84 -0.91
N LEU A 67 -1.93 12.41 -0.85
CA LEU A 67 -0.87 11.98 0.07
C LEU A 67 -1.23 12.28 1.54
N LEU A 68 -1.78 13.46 1.82
CA LEU A 68 -2.22 13.86 3.17
C LEU A 68 -3.38 12.99 3.67
N GLN A 69 -4.32 12.62 2.80
CA GLN A 69 -5.41 11.69 3.15
C GLN A 69 -4.87 10.34 3.63
N ARG A 70 -3.82 9.80 2.98
CA ARG A 70 -3.17 8.55 3.42
C ARG A 70 -2.58 8.67 4.82
N LEU A 71 -1.96 9.80 5.17
CA LEU A 71 -1.46 10.06 6.52
C LEU A 71 -2.59 10.12 7.57
N MET A 72 -3.76 10.65 7.19
CA MET A 72 -4.91 10.72 8.08
C MET A 72 -5.51 9.34 8.36
N VAL A 73 -5.63 8.48 7.33
CA VAL A 73 -6.11 7.10 7.48
C VAL A 73 -5.25 6.32 8.47
N ARG A 74 -3.91 6.39 8.35
CA ARG A 74 -2.99 5.71 9.27
C ARG A 74 -3.11 6.19 10.72
N ARG A 75 -3.48 7.45 10.97
CA ARG A 75 -3.63 7.98 12.34
C ARG A 75 -4.86 7.43 13.06
N GLN A 76 -5.85 6.91 12.32
CA GLN A 76 -7.11 6.40 12.85
C GLN A 76 -7.13 4.88 13.06
N GLN A 77 -6.09 4.16 12.59
CA GLN A 77 -5.86 2.74 12.85
C GLN A 77 -4.94 2.58 14.06
#